data_AF-P01078-F1
#
_entry.id   AF-P01078-F1
#
_cell.length_a   1.000
_cell.length_b   1.000
_cell.length_c   1.000
_cell.angle_alpha   90.00
_cell.angle_beta   90.00
_cell.angle_gamma   90.00
#
_symmetry.space_group_name_H-M   'P 1'
#
loop_
_entity.id
_entity.type
_entity.pdbx_description
1 polymer ?
#
loop_
_entity_poly.entity_id
_entity_poly.type
_entity_poly.pdbx_seq_one_letter_code
_entity_poly.pdbx_strand_id
1 'polypeptide(L)' 'QICTNCCAGRKGCSYFSEDGTFICKGESNPENPKACPRNCDGRIAYGICPLS' A
#
# COMPACT_ATOMS: atom_id res chain seq x y z
N GLN A 1 2.23 2.63 12.73
CA GLN A 1 1.29 2.71 11.61
C GLN A 1 2.02 3.22 10.38
N ILE A 2 1.79 2.63 9.20
CA ILE A 2 2.42 3.07 7.95
C ILE A 2 1.66 4.25 7.35
N CYS A 3 2.36 5.31 6.95
CA CYS A 3 1.75 6.35 6.10
C CYS A 3 1.89 5.91 4.64
N THR A 4 0.81 5.36 4.08
CA THR A 4 0.75 4.99 2.66
C THR A 4 -0.68 5.08 2.16
N ASN A 5 -0.88 4.97 0.86
CA ASN A 5 -2.18 4.81 0.23
C ASN A 5 -2.04 3.80 -0.91
N CYS A 6 -3.16 3.32 -1.45
CA CYS A 6 -3.15 2.28 -2.48
C CYS A 6 -2.36 2.69 -3.73
N CYS A 7 -2.44 3.96 -4.14
CA CYS A 7 -1.70 4.49 -5.29
C CYS A 7 -0.19 4.38 -5.06
N ALA A 8 0.30 4.88 -3.92
CA ALA A 8 1.71 4.91 -3.56
C ALA A 8 2.22 3.53 -3.08
N GLY A 9 1.32 2.62 -2.74
CA GLY A 9 1.64 1.27 -2.29
C GLY A 9 2.39 0.49 -3.37
N ARG A 10 3.36 -0.34 -2.97
CA ARG A 10 4.20 -1.10 -3.89
C ARG A 10 3.36 -2.15 -4.62
N LYS A 11 3.47 -2.17 -5.95
CA LYS A 11 2.81 -3.18 -6.79
C LYS A 11 3.24 -4.58 -6.38
N GLY A 12 2.25 -5.46 -6.21
CA GLY A 12 2.42 -6.83 -5.70
C GLY A 12 2.23 -6.98 -4.19
N CYS A 13 2.26 -5.88 -3.43
CA CYS A 13 1.94 -5.90 -2.00
C CYS A 13 0.43 -5.71 -1.78
N SER A 14 -0.10 -6.35 -0.75
CA SER A 14 -1.48 -6.19 -0.25
C SER A 14 -1.45 -5.38 1.05
N TYR A 15 -2.36 -4.42 1.19
CA TYR A 15 -2.46 -3.52 2.34
C TYR A 15 -3.72 -3.81 3.13
N PHE A 16 -3.62 -3.75 4.45
CA PHE A 16 -4.66 -4.19 5.39
C PHE A 16 -4.88 -3.15 6.48
N SER A 17 -6.09 -3.12 7.04
CA SER A 17 -6.41 -2.39 8.26
C SER A 17 -5.93 -3.11 9.51
N GLU A 18 -6.08 -2.44 10.66
CA GLU A 18 -5.60 -2.94 11.95
C GLU A 18 -6.27 -4.26 12.37
N ASP A 19 -7.52 -4.48 12.00
CA ASP A 19 -8.28 -5.73 12.20
C ASP A 19 -7.95 -6.83 11.19
N GLY A 20 -7.05 -6.56 10.23
CA GLY A 20 -6.68 -7.49 9.16
C GLY A 20 -7.60 -7.50 7.94
N THR A 21 -8.57 -6.58 7.85
CA THR A 21 -9.39 -6.44 6.63
C THR A 21 -8.54 -5.97 5.45
N PHE A 22 -8.68 -6.63 4.31
CA PHE A 22 -7.98 -6.24 3.08
C PHE A 22 -8.50 -4.89 2.56
N ILE A 23 -7.59 -3.93 2.35
CA ILE A 23 -7.91 -2.59 1.83
C ILE A 23 -7.67 -2.53 0.32
N CYS A 24 -6.48 -2.91 -0.14
CA CYS A 24 -6.11 -2.82 -1.56
C CYS A 24 -4.78 -3.52 -1.88
N LYS A 25 -4.50 -3.71 -3.17
CA LYS A 25 -3.13 -3.97 -3.66
C LYS A 25 -2.45 -2.65 -4.01
N GLY A 26 -1.15 -2.56 -3.77
CA GLY A 26 -0.36 -1.41 -4.19
C GLY A 26 -0.34 -1.26 -5.70
N GLU A 27 -0.31 -0.03 -6.19
CA GLU A 27 -0.31 0.29 -7.61
C GLU A 27 1.01 0.86 -8.14
N SER A 28 1.90 1.30 -7.24
CA SER A 28 3.16 1.94 -7.59
C SER A 28 4.15 0.89 -8.06
N ASN A 29 4.50 0.94 -9.35
CA ASN A 29 5.56 0.10 -9.90
C ASN A 29 6.92 0.66 -9.46
N PRO A 30 7.81 -0.12 -8.82
CA PRO A 30 9.16 0.34 -8.50
C PRO A 30 9.96 0.82 -9.72
N GLU A 31 9.70 0.26 -10.92
CA GLU A 31 10.39 0.64 -12.16
C GLU A 31 9.82 1.93 -12.79
N ASN A 32 8.57 2.26 -12.49
CA ASN A 32 7.89 3.45 -12.99
C ASN A 32 6.93 3.97 -11.92
N PRO A 33 7.44 4.72 -10.93
CA PRO A 33 6.64 5.16 -9.80
C PRO A 33 5.56 6.13 -10.28
N LYS A 34 4.29 5.79 -10.00
CA LYS A 34 3.17 6.70 -10.27
C LYS A 34 3.33 7.96 -9.42
N ALA A 35 3.01 9.11 -10.00
CA ALA A 35 2.88 10.36 -9.25
C ALA A 35 1.61 10.30 -8.38
N CYS A 36 1.75 9.72 -7.19
CA CYS A 36 0.67 9.58 -6.23
C CYS A 36 0.68 10.72 -5.21
N PRO A 37 -0.50 11.14 -4.71
CA PRO A 37 -0.55 12.04 -3.56
C PRO A 37 0.14 11.40 -2.35
N ARG A 38 0.76 12.23 -1.51
CA ARG A 38 1.46 11.78 -0.29
C ARG A 38 0.54 11.70 0.93
N ASN A 39 -0.77 11.57 0.72
CA ASN A 39 -1.73 11.41 1.80
C ASN A 39 -1.62 10.00 2.40
N CYS A 40 -1.67 9.92 3.74
CA CYS A 40 -1.80 8.64 4.43
C CYS A 40 -3.28 8.22 4.38
N ASP A 41 -3.56 7.02 3.90
CA ASP A 41 -4.86 6.39 4.09
C ASP A 41 -4.91 5.83 5.51
N GLY A 42 -5.63 6.52 6.40
CA GLY A 42 -5.73 6.13 7.82
C GLY A 42 -6.35 4.75 8.04
N ARG A 43 -6.95 4.14 7.02
CA ARG A 43 -7.45 2.76 7.07
C ARG A 43 -6.33 1.73 6.95
N ILE A 44 -5.17 2.08 6.39
CA ILE A 44 -4.05 1.16 6.19
C ILE A 44 -3.19 1.13 7.45
N ALA A 45 -3.04 -0.05 8.05
CA ALA A 45 -2.19 -0.28 9.22
C ALA A 45 -0.86 -0.93 8.84
N TYR A 46 -0.88 -1.91 7.93
CA TYR A 46 0.30 -2.65 7.47
C TYR A 46 0.13 -3.16 6.03
N GLY A 47 1.22 -3.67 5.44
CA GLY A 47 1.22 -4.30 4.12
C GLY A 47 2.01 -5.60 4.12
N ILE A 48 1.55 -6.58 3.34
CA ILE A 48 2.19 -7.88 3.12
C ILE A 48 2.61 -7.94 1.66
N CYS A 49 3.90 -8.18 1.42
CA CYS A 49 4.48 -8.36 0.09
C CYS A 49 4.94 -9.81 -0.08
N PRO A 50 4.95 -10.37 -1.30
CA PRO A 50 5.60 -11.65 -1.55
C PRO A 50 7.08 -11.56 -1.14
N LEU A 51 7.56 -12.57 -0.43
CA LEU A 51 8.98 -12.81 -0.25
C LEU A 51 9.56 -13.18 -1.63
N SER A 52 10.74 -12.63 -1.94
CA SER A 52 11.49 -12.91 -3.18
C SER A 52 11.62 -14.40 -3.48
#